data_AF-A0A8J9Y4V6-F1
#
_entry.id   AF-A0A8J9Y4V6-F1
#
_cell.length_a   1.000
_cell.length_b   1.000
_cell.length_c   1.000
_cell.angle_alpha   90.00
_cell.angle_beta   90.00
_cell.angle_gamma   90.00
#
_symmetry.space_group_name_H-M   'P 1'
#
loop_
_entity.id
_entity.type
_entity.pdbx_description
1 polymer ?
#
loop_
_entity_poly.entity_id
_entity_poly.type
_entity_poly.pdbx_seq_one_letter_code
_entity_poly.pdbx_strand_id
1 'polypeptide(L)'
;MLKQYDDFQMELFNRVLQNKGNKSLSHDKYPPQLRAFAITLHFYSAKAFAYVRNKFNLALPHPSELFDPDTVQSMQIQAFHKKPSIA
;
A
#
# COMPACT_ATOMS: atom_id res chain seq x y z
N MET A 1 11.83 19.22 -15.95
CA MET A 1 10.79 18.95 -14.94
C MET A 1 11.02 17.56 -14.37
N LEU A 2 11.44 17.45 -13.11
CA LEU A 2 11.22 16.21 -12.37
C LEU A 2 9.72 16.09 -12.19
N LYS A 3 9.10 15.00 -12.65
CA LYS A 3 7.69 14.76 -12.36
C LYS A 3 7.56 14.73 -10.85
N GLN A 4 6.72 15.59 -10.29
CA GLN A 4 6.40 15.57 -8.87
C GLN A 4 5.77 14.21 -8.60
N TYR A 5 6.49 13.36 -7.86
CA TYR A 5 5.98 12.06 -7.46
C TYR A 5 4.92 12.28 -6.40
N ASP A 6 3.81 11.56 -6.52
CA ASP A 6 2.77 11.58 -5.49
C ASP A 6 3.35 11.02 -4.18
N ASP A 7 2.88 11.53 -3.04
CA ASP A 7 3.37 11.17 -1.71
C ASP A 7 3.39 9.64 -1.49
N PHE A 8 2.41 8.94 -2.05
CA PHE A 8 2.33 7.48 -2.05
C PHE A 8 3.54 6.81 -2.73
N GLN A 9 3.96 7.30 -3.90
CA GLN A 9 5.07 6.71 -4.65
C GLN A 9 6.38 6.94 -3.88
N MET A 10 6.55 8.12 -3.30
CA MET A 10 7.69 8.45 -2.46
C MET A 10 7.76 7.56 -1.22
N GLU A 11 6.63 7.28 -0.57
CA GLU A 11 6.61 6.40 0.60
C GLU A 11 7.00 4.95 0.25
N LEU A 12 6.51 4.43 -0.87
CA LEU A 12 6.93 3.11 -1.37
C LEU A 12 8.45 3.06 -1.58
N PHE A 13 9.01 4.05 -2.28
CA PHE A 13 10.46 4.10 -2.52
C PHE A 13 11.27 4.24 -1.24
N ASN A 14 10.82 5.09 -0.31
CA ASN A 14 11.45 5.22 1.00
C ASN A 14 11.51 3.87 1.72
N ARG A 15 10.41 3.11 1.77
CA ARG A 15 10.38 1.78 2.39
C ARG A 15 11.30 0.79 1.70
N VAL A 16 11.36 0.79 0.36
CA VAL A 16 12.29 -0.05 -0.41
C VAL A 16 13.74 0.22 -0.01
N LEU A 17 14.10 1.49 0.20
CA LEU A 17 15.44 1.90 0.62
C LEU A 17 15.73 1.54 2.08
N GLN A 18 14.78 1.76 3.00
CA GLN A 18 14.94 1.46 4.43
C GLN A 18 15.05 -0.05 4.71
N ASN A 19 14.30 -0.87 3.98
CA ASN A 19 14.32 -2.32 4.17
C ASN A 19 15.55 -3.00 3.53
N LYS A 20 16.39 -2.24 2.81
CA LYS A 20 17.59 -2.78 2.16
C LYS A 20 18.61 -3.22 3.23
N GLY A 21 18.79 -4.53 3.37
CA GLY A 21 19.75 -5.12 4.31
C GLY A 21 19.19 -5.48 5.69
N ASN A 22 17.86 -5.64 5.83
CA ASN A 22 17.17 -6.17 7.02
C ASN A 22 17.42 -5.41 8.34
N LYS A 23 17.78 -4.12 8.29
CA LYS A 23 18.15 -3.39 9.52
C LYS A 23 16.96 -2.99 10.43
N SER A 24 15.75 -2.90 9.88
CA SER A 24 14.48 -2.90 10.64
C SER A 24 13.36 -2.83 9.60
N LEU A 25 12.41 -3.76 9.63
CA LEU A 25 11.17 -3.56 8.87
C LEU A 25 10.44 -2.37 9.50
N SER A 26 10.11 -1.35 8.71
CA SER A 26 9.28 -0.25 9.22
C SER A 26 7.89 -0.80 9.55
N HIS A 27 7.53 -0.72 10.84
CA HIS A 27 6.19 -1.02 11.35
C HIS A 27 5.24 0.19 11.22
N ASP A 28 5.64 1.24 10.51
CA ASP A 28 4.81 2.42 10.31
C ASP A 28 3.57 2.06 9.49
N LYS A 29 2.42 2.61 9.87
CA LYS A 29 1.15 2.40 9.19
C LYS A 29 1.29 2.70 7.70
N TYR A 30 0.86 1.75 6.86
CA TYR A 30 0.84 1.95 5.42
C TYR A 30 -0.25 2.95 5.01
N PRO A 31 0.04 3.85 4.06
CA PRO A 31 -0.93 4.81 3.58
C PRO A 31 -2.08 4.05 2.91
N PRO A 32 -3.31 4.58 2.94
CA PRO A 32 -4.47 3.91 2.37
C PRO A 32 -4.27 3.51 0.91
N GLN A 33 -3.61 4.33 0.11
CA GLN A 33 -3.33 4.05 -1.31
C GLN A 33 -2.41 2.83 -1.49
N LEU A 34 -1.36 2.69 -0.67
CA LEU A 34 -0.44 1.53 -0.73
C LEU A 34 -1.14 0.24 -0.30
N ARG A 35 -2.05 0.34 0.68
CA ARG A 35 -2.89 -0.80 1.09
C ARG A 35 -3.88 -1.18 -0.02
N ALA A 36 -4.59 -0.22 -0.60
CA ALA A 36 -5.51 -0.47 -1.70
C ALA A 36 -4.80 -1.12 -2.90
N PHE A 37 -3.61 -0.63 -3.26
CA PHE A 37 -2.75 -1.24 -4.28
C PHE A 37 -2.39 -2.69 -3.93
N ALA A 38 -1.90 -2.93 -2.71
CA ALA A 38 -1.50 -4.27 -2.24
C ALA A 38 -2.67 -5.27 -2.25
N ILE A 39 -3.85 -4.85 -1.76
CA ILE A 39 -5.08 -5.65 -1.76
C ILE A 39 -5.51 -5.96 -3.19
N THR A 40 -5.51 -4.94 -4.07
CA THR A 40 -5.91 -5.09 -5.47
C THR A 40 -4.99 -6.07 -6.20
N LEU A 41 -3.68 -5.94 -6.00
CA LEU A 41 -2.69 -6.84 -6.59
C LEU A 41 -2.85 -8.27 -6.07
N HIS A 42 -3.10 -8.45 -4.77
CA HIS A 42 -3.34 -9.75 -4.17
C HIS A 42 -4.63 -10.41 -4.69
N PHE A 43 -5.70 -9.63 -4.83
CA PHE A 43 -6.98 -10.07 -5.40
C PHE A 43 -6.82 -10.57 -6.84
N TYR A 44 -6.08 -9.84 -7.69
CA TYR A 44 -5.81 -10.28 -9.05
C TYR A 44 -4.88 -11.50 -9.10
N SER A 45 -3.85 -11.56 -8.26
CA SER A 45 -2.94 -12.70 -8.18
C SER A 45 -2.09 -12.67 -6.91
N ALA A 46 -2.34 -13.62 -6.00
CA ALA A 46 -1.51 -13.82 -4.82
C ALA A 46 -0.02 -14.06 -5.17
N LYS A 47 0.26 -14.72 -6.31
CA LYS A 47 1.62 -14.93 -6.80
C LYS A 47 2.29 -13.63 -7.24
N ALA A 48 1.55 -12.77 -7.95
CA ALA A 48 2.06 -11.47 -8.37
C ALA A 48 2.36 -10.58 -7.16
N PHE A 49 1.46 -10.55 -6.17
CA PHE A 49 1.67 -9.85 -4.91
C PHE A 49 2.95 -10.34 -4.20
N ALA A 50 3.13 -11.66 -4.04
CA ALA A 50 4.29 -12.21 -3.37
C ALA A 50 5.60 -11.88 -4.11
N TYR A 51 5.59 -11.94 -5.44
CA TYR A 51 6.73 -11.56 -6.27
C TYR A 51 7.12 -10.09 -6.08
N VAL A 52 6.14 -9.17 -6.17
CA VAL A 52 6.38 -7.73 -5.98
C VAL A 52 6.87 -7.45 -4.57
N ARG A 53 6.25 -8.04 -3.54
CA ARG A 53 6.68 -7.91 -2.15
C ARG A 53 8.16 -8.28 -1.98
N ASN A 54 8.59 -9.40 -2.55
CA ASN A 54 9.98 -9.85 -2.46
C ASN A 54 10.95 -8.98 -3.27
N LYS A 55 10.54 -8.53 -4.47
CA LYS A 55 11.37 -7.65 -5.30
C LYS A 55 11.55 -6.25 -4.72
N PHE A 56 10.58 -5.80 -3.92
CA PHE A 56 10.56 -4.47 -3.32
C PHE A 56 11.00 -4.49 -1.86
N ASN A 57 11.90 -5.41 -1.46
CA ASN A 57 12.43 -5.51 -0.10
C ASN A 57 11.33 -5.51 0.99
N LEU A 58 10.23 -6.24 0.78
CA LEU A 58 9.11 -6.29 1.72
C LEU A 58 8.45 -4.93 2.02
N ALA A 59 8.57 -3.96 1.09
CA ALA A 59 7.97 -2.63 1.25
C ALA A 59 6.44 -2.59 1.17
N LEU A 60 5.79 -3.72 0.81
CA LEU A 60 4.33 -3.86 0.85
C LEU A 60 3.88 -4.35 2.25
N PRO A 61 2.59 -4.20 2.62
CA PRO A 61 2.03 -4.74 3.87
C PRO A 61 1.99 -6.26 3.91
N HIS A 62 2.18 -6.87 5.08
CA HIS A 62 2.10 -8.33 5.22
C HIS A 62 0.70 -8.84 4.84
N PRO A 63 0.54 -10.02 4.20
CA PRO A 63 -0.78 -10.58 3.88
C PRO A 63 -1.79 -10.54 5.03
N SER A 64 -1.34 -10.81 6.25
CA SER A 64 -2.18 -10.76 7.46
C SER A 64 -2.66 -9.35 7.81
N GLU A 65 -1.87 -8.31 7.49
CA GLU A 65 -2.22 -6.91 7.72
C GLU A 65 -3.19 -6.37 6.65
N LEU A 66 -3.35 -7.07 5.51
CA LEU A 66 -4.28 -6.66 4.46
C LEU A 66 -5.75 -6.79 4.88
N PHE A 67 -6.04 -7.67 5.84
CA PHE A 67 -7.40 -8.02 6.27
C PHE A 67 -7.69 -7.68 7.73
N ASP A 68 -6.82 -6.89 8.37
CA ASP A 68 -7.05 -6.44 9.74
C ASP A 68 -8.37 -5.63 9.81
N PRO A 69 -9.31 -5.91 10.74
CA PRO A 69 -10.63 -5.27 10.81
C PRO A 69 -10.59 -3.73 10.82
N ASP A 70 -9.57 -3.11 11.41
CA ASP A 70 -9.38 -1.64 11.39
C ASP A 70 -9.14 -1.11 9.95
N THR A 71 -8.69 -1.97 9.04
CA THR A 71 -8.42 -1.66 7.63
C THR A 71 -9.71 -1.52 6.83
N VAL A 72 -10.74 -2.32 7.13
CA VAL A 72 -12.03 -2.30 6.43
C VAL A 72 -12.79 -0.99 6.67
N GLN A 73 -12.72 -0.45 7.89
CA GLN A 73 -13.34 0.84 8.23
C GLN A 73 -12.71 2.02 7.47
N SER A 74 -11.39 2.01 7.25
CA SER A 74 -10.72 3.08 6.50
C SER A 74 -11.09 3.12 5.01
N MET A 75 -11.49 1.99 4.42
CA MET A 75 -11.99 1.91 3.05
C MET A 75 -13.43 2.40 2.92
N GLN A 76 -14.29 2.13 3.91
CA GLN A 76 -15.66 2.64 3.91
C GLN A 76 -15.69 4.18 3.95
N ILE A 77 -14.86 4.80 4.79
CA ILE A 77 -14.83 6.27 4.90
C ILE A 77 -14.43 6.96 3.58
N GLN A 78 -13.59 6.35 2.74
CA GLN A 78 -13.23 6.92 1.43
C GLN A 78 -14.29 6.69 0.36
N ALA A 79 -15.03 5.57 0.43
CA ALA A 79 -16.13 5.28 -0.50
C ALA A 79 -17.36 6.18 -0.26
N PHE A 80 -17.61 6.62 0.98
CA PHE A 80 -18.79 7.41 1.34
C PHE A 80 -18.66 8.93 1.13
N HIS A 81 -17.48 9.48 0.85
CA HIS A 81 -17.29 10.92 0.64
C HIS A 81 -17.25 11.36 -0.84
N LYS A 82 -17.34 10.43 -1.80
CA LYS A 82 -17.50 10.81 -3.21
C LYS A 82 -18.99 11.06 -3.47
N LYS A 83 -19.49 12.25 -3.06
CA LYS A 83 -20.84 12.70 -3.43
C LYS A 83 -20.99 12.59 -4.95
N PRO A 84 -22.05 11.97 -5.48
CA PRO A 84 -22.34 12.06 -6.90
C PRO A 84 -22.59 13.53 -7.21
N SER A 85 -21.72 14.13 -8.02
CA SER A 85 -22.00 15.40 -8.67
C SER A 85 -23.10 15.15 -9.68
N ILE A 86 -24.34 15.23 -9.23
CA ILE A 86 -25.50 15.39 -10.12
C ILE A 86 -25.45 16.82 -10.64
N ALA A 87 -25.45 16.91 -11.98
CA ALA A 87 -25.41 18.13 -12.78
C ALA A 87 -26.68 18.98 -12.62
#